data_AF-A0AAD9EUG3-F1
#
_entry.id   AF-A0AAD9EUG3-F1
#
_cell.length_a   1.000
_cell.length_b   1.000
_cell.length_c   1.000
_cell.angle_alpha   90.00
_cell.angle_beta   90.00
_cell.angle_gamma   90.00
#
_symmetry.space_group_name_H-M   'P 1'
#
loop_
_entity.id
_entity.type
_entity.pdbx_description
1 polymer ?
#
loop_
_entity_poly.entity_id
_entity_poly.type
_entity_poly.pdbx_seq_one_letter_code
_entity_poly.pdbx_strand_id
1 'polypeptide(L)'
;MSTAVEAVGFIMCIISWLITGSALANDYWKISTVSGSVIISQRQFENLWHACAENSGGIAECRDFESLLALPTHIQACRALMIISLMLGLGALVVALLGLKCIKIGSATEQTKAKMAVLGGILSILGLCCMTAASWYASRIVEDFNDPFTGGVK
;
A
#
# COMPACT_ATOMS: atom_id res chain seq x y z
N MET A 1 8.62 -7.01 -30.36
CA MET A 1 8.11 -6.16 -29.26
C MET A 1 8.47 -4.72 -29.53
N SER A 2 7.47 -3.83 -29.62
CA SER A 2 7.68 -2.39 -29.85
C SER A 2 8.30 -1.75 -28.61
N THR A 3 9.34 -0.95 -28.80
CA THR A 3 10.05 -0.22 -27.72
C THR A 3 9.11 0.74 -26.98
N ALA A 4 8.10 1.29 -27.66
CA ALA A 4 7.11 2.16 -27.05
C ALA A 4 6.28 1.46 -25.97
N VAL A 5 5.85 0.21 -26.22
CA VAL A 5 5.04 -0.56 -25.26
C VAL A 5 5.86 -0.96 -24.04
N GLU A 6 7.12 -1.35 -24.24
CA GLU A 6 8.05 -1.67 -23.14
C GLU A 6 8.30 -0.45 -22.25
N ALA A 7 8.52 0.72 -22.85
CA ALA A 7 8.76 1.97 -22.11
C ALA A 7 7.53 2.41 -21.32
N VAL A 8 6.34 2.41 -21.94
CA VAL A 8 5.08 2.78 -21.27
C VAL A 8 4.80 1.83 -20.10
N GLY A 9 4.94 0.51 -20.32
CA GLY A 9 4.74 -0.48 -19.26
C GLY A 9 5.71 -0.31 -18.09
N PHE A 10 6.98 0.01 -18.38
CA PHE A 10 7.97 0.29 -17.34
C PHE A 10 7.63 1.55 -16.53
N ILE A 11 7.22 2.64 -17.19
CA ILE A 11 6.80 3.87 -16.50
C ILE A 11 5.57 3.62 -15.61
N MET A 12 4.59 2.86 -16.11
CA MET A 12 3.42 2.48 -15.30
C MET A 12 3.81 1.65 -14.07
N CYS A 13 4.78 0.74 -14.19
CA CYS A 13 5.29 -0.02 -13.04
C CYS A 13 5.95 0.88 -12.00
N ILE A 14 6.73 1.88 -12.43
CA ILE A 14 7.36 2.84 -11.51
C ILE A 14 6.28 3.63 -10.76
N ILE A 15 5.29 4.15 -11.48
CA ILE A 15 4.18 4.91 -10.88
C ILE A 15 3.43 4.05 -9.87
N SER A 16 3.09 2.81 -10.23
CA SER A 16 2.40 1.88 -9.33
C SER A 16 3.21 1.59 -8.05
N TRP A 17 4.52 1.39 -8.17
CA TRP A 17 5.39 1.17 -7.01
C TRP A 17 5.45 2.38 -6.09
N LEU A 18 5.60 3.59 -6.66
CA LEU A 18 5.60 4.84 -5.90
C LEU A 18 4.27 5.08 -5.18
N ILE A 19 3.14 4.84 -5.85
CA ILE A 19 1.80 4.98 -5.23
C ILE A 19 1.64 3.99 -4.08
N THR A 20 2.10 2.75 -4.24
CA THR A 20 2.03 1.72 -3.18
C THR A 20 2.88 2.13 -1.97
N GLY A 21 4.06 2.72 -2.20
CA GLY A 21 4.92 3.25 -1.13
C GLY A 21 4.27 4.42 -0.40
N SER A 22 3.72 5.38 -1.14
CA SER A 22 2.98 6.51 -0.59
C SER A 22 1.75 6.05 0.19
N ALA A 23 1.02 5.04 -0.28
CA ALA A 23 -0.11 4.47 0.44
C ALA A 23 0.32 3.85 1.78
N LEU A 24 1.43 3.10 1.83
CA LEU A 24 1.94 2.53 3.08
C LEU A 24 2.32 3.59 4.12
N ALA A 25 2.81 4.75 3.68
CA ALA A 25 3.19 5.88 4.53
C ALA A 25 2.02 6.85 4.83
N ASN A 26 0.87 6.67 4.19
CA ASN A 26 -0.26 7.58 4.35
C ASN A 26 -0.88 7.44 5.74
N ASP A 27 -1.15 8.56 6.42
CA ASP A 27 -1.74 8.55 7.77
C ASP A 27 -3.26 8.29 7.79
N TYR A 28 -3.91 8.28 6.64
CA TYR A 28 -5.36 8.29 6.49
C TYR A 28 -5.90 6.99 5.86
N TRP A 29 -5.59 5.84 6.47
CA TRP A 29 -6.20 4.57 6.03
C TRP A 29 -7.61 4.40 6.54
N LYS A 30 -7.88 4.86 7.76
CA LYS A 30 -9.20 4.91 8.36
C LYS A 30 -9.37 6.25 9.06
N ILE A 31 -10.52 6.87 8.84
CA ILE A 31 -10.89 8.11 9.49
C ILE A 31 -12.22 7.86 10.17
N SER A 32 -12.29 8.16 11.46
CA SER A 32 -13.53 8.17 12.19
C SER A 32 -14.26 9.48 11.95
N THR A 33 -15.55 9.37 11.71
CA THR A 33 -16.51 10.46 11.82
C THR A 33 -16.55 10.93 13.27
N VAL A 34 -16.72 12.24 13.46
CA VAL A 34 -16.58 12.88 14.77
C VAL A 34 -17.59 12.28 15.75
N SER A 35 -17.10 11.52 16.73
CA SER A 35 -17.93 10.95 17.78
C SER A 35 -17.53 11.53 19.13
N GLY A 36 -18.47 12.22 19.77
CA GLY A 36 -18.29 12.86 21.08
C GLY A 36 -19.50 13.71 21.46
N SER A 37 -19.70 13.94 22.77
CA SER A 37 -20.61 15.00 23.23
C SER A 37 -20.08 16.38 22.81
N VAL A 38 -20.94 17.41 22.79
CA VAL A 38 -20.62 18.81 22.42
C VAL A 38 -19.36 19.38 23.13
N ILE A 39 -18.88 18.74 24.19
CA ILE A 39 -17.82 19.24 25.08
C ILE A 39 -16.41 18.79 24.65
N ILE A 40 -16.21 17.65 23.96
CA ILE A 40 -14.90 17.23 23.43
C ILE A 40 -15.10 16.51 22.10
N SER A 41 -15.07 17.24 20.99
CA SER A 41 -15.01 16.63 19.65
C SER A 41 -13.58 16.21 19.35
N GLN A 42 -13.38 14.92 19.07
CA GLN A 42 -12.10 14.39 18.63
C GLN A 42 -12.27 13.70 17.28
N ARG A 43 -11.44 14.06 16.31
CA ARG A 43 -11.35 13.37 15.03
C ARG A 43 -10.22 12.35 15.11
N GLN A 44 -10.56 11.07 15.01
CA GLN A 44 -9.57 10.00 15.05
C GLN A 44 -9.22 9.56 13.64
N PHE A 45 -7.94 9.40 13.35
CA PHE A 45 -7.44 8.83 12.10
C PHE A 45 -6.30 7.88 12.40
N GLU A 46 -6.27 6.75 11.71
CA GLU A 46 -5.26 5.73 11.90
C GLU A 46 -4.72 5.24 10.56
N ASN A 47 -3.43 4.90 10.57
CA ASN A 47 -2.78 4.18 9.49
C ASN A 47 -2.36 2.80 9.95
N LEU A 48 -1.57 2.13 9.12
CA LEU A 48 -1.03 0.84 9.48
C LEU A 48 -0.15 0.91 10.72
N TRP A 49 0.58 2.00 10.97
CA TRP A 49 1.71 2.10 11.90
C TRP A 49 1.39 2.74 13.25
N HIS A 50 0.49 3.72 13.26
CA HIS A 50 0.19 4.61 14.39
C HIS A 50 -1.29 5.04 14.31
N ALA A 51 -1.82 5.51 15.43
CA ALA A 51 -3.15 6.11 15.52
C ALA A 51 -3.04 7.54 16.07
N CYS A 52 -3.85 8.44 15.53
CA CYS A 52 -3.84 9.85 15.89
C CYS A 52 -5.25 10.34 16.25
N ALA A 53 -5.32 11.29 17.18
CA ALA A 53 -6.55 11.97 17.56
C ALA A 53 -6.34 13.48 17.52
N GLU A 54 -7.18 14.18 16.76
CA GLU A 54 -7.20 15.64 16.66
C GLU A 54 -8.33 16.21 17.51
N ASN A 55 -7.99 17.07 18.47
CA ASN A 55 -8.95 17.72 19.36
C ASN A 55 -9.57 18.97 18.70
N SER A 56 -10.65 19.51 19.29
CA SER A 56 -11.31 20.74 18.81
C SER A 56 -10.39 21.97 18.70
N GLY A 57 -9.23 21.97 19.38
CA GLY A 57 -8.19 23.00 19.25
C GLY A 57 -7.25 22.83 18.05
N GLY A 58 -7.45 21.83 17.19
CA GLY A 58 -6.61 21.55 16.02
C GLY A 58 -5.27 20.90 16.35
N ILE A 59 -5.08 20.45 17.59
CA ILE A 59 -3.86 19.75 18.02
C ILE A 59 -4.07 18.25 17.80
N ALA A 60 -3.21 17.64 16.98
CA ALA A 60 -3.19 16.21 16.71
C ALA A 60 -2.14 15.52 17.57
N GLU A 61 -2.58 14.56 18.38
CA GLU A 61 -1.73 13.71 19.21
C GLU A 61 -1.68 12.31 18.58
N CYS A 62 -0.49 11.88 18.17
CA CYS A 62 -0.25 10.58 17.55
C CYS A 62 0.45 9.63 18.51
N ARG A 63 0.04 8.36 18.51
CA ARG A 63 0.69 7.29 19.25
C ARG A 63 0.96 6.10 18.35
N ASP A 64 2.18 5.59 18.44
CA ASP A 64 2.60 4.39 17.75
C ASP A 64 1.95 3.16 18.39
N PHE A 65 1.67 2.14 17.58
CA PHE A 65 1.17 0.87 18.11
C PHE A 65 2.30 0.14 18.88
N GLU A 66 2.28 0.23 20.21
CA GLU A 66 3.36 -0.23 21.10
C GLU A 66 3.67 -1.74 21.00
N SER A 67 2.70 -2.59 20.63
CA SER A 67 2.93 -4.03 20.53
C SER A 67 2.14 -4.69 19.39
N LEU A 68 2.82 -5.59 18.67
CA LEU A 68 2.23 -6.40 17.60
C LEU A 68 1.11 -7.33 18.12
N LEU A 69 1.17 -7.72 19.40
CA LEU A 69 0.23 -8.68 20.00
C LEU A 69 -1.10 -8.05 20.42
N ALA A 70 -1.11 -6.74 20.72
CA ALA A 70 -2.33 -5.99 21.03
C ALA A 70 -3.02 -5.42 19.78
N LEU A 71 -2.36 -5.48 18.62
CA LEU A 71 -2.87 -4.94 17.37
C LEU A 71 -3.84 -5.92 16.71
N PRO A 72 -4.96 -5.47 16.15
CA PRO A 72 -5.88 -6.37 15.47
C PRO A 72 -5.21 -7.02 14.25
N THR A 73 -5.38 -8.34 14.14
CA THR A 73 -4.66 -9.22 13.20
C THR A 73 -4.72 -8.74 11.75
N HIS A 74 -5.83 -8.12 11.33
CA HIS A 74 -5.99 -7.63 9.97
C HIS A 74 -5.00 -6.49 9.64
N ILE A 75 -4.66 -5.61 10.59
CA ILE A 75 -3.69 -4.53 10.38
C ILE A 75 -2.29 -5.12 10.20
N GLN A 76 -1.91 -6.09 11.03
CA GLN A 76 -0.61 -6.77 10.91
C GLN A 76 -0.50 -7.52 9.57
N ALA A 77 -1.57 -8.20 9.13
CA ALA A 77 -1.59 -8.87 7.84
C ALA A 77 -1.48 -7.86 6.67
N CYS A 78 -2.19 -6.72 6.74
CA CYS A 78 -2.08 -5.66 5.74
C CYS A 78 -0.67 -5.05 5.68
N ARG A 79 -0.02 -4.82 6.84
CA ARG A 79 1.39 -4.39 6.90
C ARG A 79 2.29 -5.37 6.15
N ALA A 80 2.20 -6.65 6.46
CA ALA A 80 3.02 -7.68 5.84
C ALA A 80 2.78 -7.73 4.32
N LEU A 81 1.52 -7.73 3.87
CA LEU A 81 1.17 -7.76 2.44
C LEU A 81 1.69 -6.53 1.69
N MET A 82 1.59 -5.33 2.27
CA MET A 82 2.10 -4.10 1.66
C MET A 82 3.63 -4.11 1.55
N ILE A 83 4.34 -4.55 2.59
CA ILE A 83 5.81 -4.65 2.59
C ILE A 83 6.28 -5.68 1.56
N ILE A 84 5.64 -6.86 1.51
CA ILE A 84 5.95 -7.90 0.53
C ILE A 84 5.68 -7.40 -0.88
N SER A 85 4.56 -6.71 -1.12
CA SER A 85 4.25 -6.08 -2.41
C SER A 85 5.33 -5.08 -2.83
N LEU A 86 5.83 -4.25 -1.92
CA LEU A 86 6.92 -3.31 -2.21
C LEU A 86 8.24 -3.99 -2.55
N MET A 87 8.59 -5.08 -1.84
CA MET A 87 9.80 -5.85 -2.10
C MET A 87 9.72 -6.57 -3.47
N LEU A 88 8.58 -7.21 -3.76
CA LEU A 88 8.32 -7.85 -5.04
C LEU A 88 8.28 -6.83 -6.19
N GLY A 89 7.64 -5.68 -5.98
CA GLY A 89 7.57 -4.59 -6.95
C GLY A 89 8.94 -3.97 -7.24
N LEU A 90 9.78 -3.80 -6.22
CA LEU A 90 11.16 -3.35 -6.41
C LEU A 90 11.97 -4.39 -7.22
N GLY A 91 11.85 -5.67 -6.88
CA GLY A 91 12.48 -6.76 -7.64
C GLY A 91 12.00 -6.79 -9.10
N ALA A 92 10.69 -6.62 -9.32
CA ALA A 92 10.10 -6.55 -10.66
C ALA A 92 10.64 -5.36 -11.46
N LEU A 93 10.78 -4.18 -10.83
CA LEU A 93 11.38 -3.00 -11.45
C LEU A 93 12.84 -3.21 -11.87
N VAL A 94 13.65 -3.84 -11.02
CA VAL A 94 15.06 -4.13 -11.34
C VAL A 94 15.15 -5.12 -12.50
N VAL A 95 14.37 -6.20 -12.47
CA VAL A 95 14.34 -7.20 -13.56
C VAL A 95 13.82 -6.58 -14.87
N ALA A 96 12.76 -5.76 -14.79
CA ALA A 96 12.22 -5.05 -15.95
C ALA A 96 13.25 -4.07 -16.53
N LEU A 97 13.96 -3.31 -15.68
CA LEU A 97 15.02 -2.36 -16.07
C LEU A 97 16.12 -3.05 -16.89
N LEU A 98 16.58 -4.22 -16.45
CA LEU A 98 17.58 -5.02 -17.15
C LEU A 98 17.06 -5.62 -18.47
N GLY A 99 15.73 -5.77 -18.60
CA GLY A 99 15.05 -6.28 -19.79
C GLY A 99 14.78 -5.24 -20.89
N LEU A 100 14.93 -3.93 -20.63
CA LEU A 100 14.67 -2.90 -21.64
C LEU A 100 15.72 -2.95 -22.77
N LYS A 101 15.26 -2.83 -24.02
CA LYS A 101 16.16 -2.73 -25.20
C LYS A 101 17.09 -1.52 -25.12
N CYS A 102 16.62 -0.42 -24.52
CA CYS A 102 17.36 0.83 -24.38
C CYS A 102 18.56 0.73 -23.43
N ILE A 103 18.58 -0.25 -22.51
CA ILE A 103 19.67 -0.49 -21.56
C ILE A 103 20.63 -1.53 -22.16
N LYS A 104 21.86 -1.12 -22.47
CA LYS A 104 22.95 -2.03 -22.85
C LYS A 104 23.77 -2.40 -21.61
N ILE A 105 23.35 -3.45 -20.90
CA ILE A 105 24.14 -4.10 -19.85
C ILE A 105 24.69 -5.42 -20.41
N GLY A 106 26.01 -5.49 -20.56
CA GLY A 106 26.72 -6.67 -21.05
C GLY A 106 26.41 -7.07 -22.50
N SER A 107 26.82 -8.29 -22.86
CA SER A 107 26.57 -8.93 -24.17
C SER A 107 25.29 -9.80 -24.15
N ALA A 108 24.23 -9.32 -23.50
CA ALA A 108 22.96 -10.05 -23.44
C ALA A 108 22.27 -10.04 -24.81
N THR A 109 21.82 -11.22 -25.26
CA THR A 109 21.05 -11.36 -26.52
C THR A 109 19.64 -10.77 -26.36
N GLU A 110 19.05 -10.31 -27.46
CA GLU A 110 17.68 -9.76 -27.49
C GLU A 110 16.64 -10.75 -26.93
N GLN A 111 16.85 -12.05 -27.11
CA GLN A 111 15.99 -13.09 -26.52
C GLN A 111 16.06 -13.12 -24.99
N THR A 112 17.24 -12.94 -24.40
CA THR A 112 17.40 -12.90 -22.94
C THR A 112 16.74 -11.66 -22.35
N LYS A 113 16.91 -10.50 -22.99
CA LYS A 113 16.23 -9.26 -22.58
C LYS A 113 14.70 -9.39 -22.64
N ALA A 114 14.18 -10.00 -23.71
CA ALA A 114 12.76 -10.28 -23.83
C ALA A 114 12.23 -11.17 -22.71
N LYS A 115 12.96 -12.24 -22.34
CA LYS A 115 12.61 -13.11 -21.21
C LYS A 115 12.63 -12.36 -19.87
N MET A 116 13.61 -11.49 -19.66
CA MET A 116 13.69 -10.65 -18.46
C MET A 116 12.52 -9.67 -18.38
N ALA A 117 12.14 -9.01 -19.48
CA ALA A 117 11.00 -8.11 -19.50
C ALA A 117 9.68 -8.84 -19.17
N VAL A 118 9.48 -10.05 -19.71
CA VAL A 118 8.32 -10.89 -19.38
C VAL A 118 8.34 -11.33 -17.92
N LEU A 119 9.49 -11.76 -17.41
CA LEU A 119 9.64 -12.14 -16.00
C LEU A 119 9.34 -10.96 -15.05
N GLY A 120 9.83 -9.77 -15.38
CA GLY A 120 9.52 -8.55 -14.65
C GLY A 120 8.02 -8.27 -14.61
N GLY A 121 7.32 -8.43 -15.75
CA GLY A 121 5.87 -8.31 -15.80
C GLY A 121 5.13 -9.33 -14.92
N ILE A 122 5.55 -10.59 -14.92
CA ILE A 122 4.96 -11.64 -14.06
C ILE A 122 5.17 -11.32 -12.57
N LEU A 123 6.36 -10.84 -12.20
CA LEU A 123 6.66 -10.41 -10.84
C LEU A 123 5.80 -9.21 -10.42
N SER A 124 5.54 -8.27 -11.32
CA SER A 124 4.62 -7.15 -11.06
C SER A 124 3.19 -7.60 -10.77
N ILE A 125 2.72 -8.67 -11.42
CA ILE A 125 1.38 -9.26 -11.15
C ILE A 125 1.34 -9.87 -9.74
N LEU A 126 2.40 -10.56 -9.33
CA LEU A 126 2.50 -11.07 -7.95
C LEU A 126 2.53 -9.91 -6.92
N GLY A 127 2.94 -8.71 -7.34
CA GLY A 127 2.86 -7.49 -6.54
C GLY A 127 1.44 -6.99 -6.24
N LEU A 128 0.40 -7.53 -6.89
CA LEU A 128 -1.02 -7.18 -6.65
C LEU A 128 -1.52 -7.52 -5.23
N CYS A 129 -0.68 -8.10 -4.38
CA CYS A 129 -0.96 -8.26 -2.94
C CYS A 129 -1.37 -6.94 -2.26
N CYS A 130 -0.92 -5.77 -2.75
CA CYS A 130 -1.35 -4.48 -2.23
C CYS A 130 -2.85 -4.24 -2.43
N MET A 131 -3.43 -4.68 -3.56
CA MET A 131 -4.88 -4.60 -3.79
C MET A 131 -5.63 -5.46 -2.78
N THR A 132 -5.17 -6.69 -2.54
CA THR A 132 -5.80 -7.57 -1.55
C THR A 132 -5.74 -6.96 -0.15
N ALA A 133 -4.60 -6.38 0.24
CA ALA A 133 -4.46 -5.70 1.54
C ALA A 133 -5.44 -4.52 1.68
N ALA A 134 -5.48 -3.63 0.68
CA ALA A 134 -6.36 -2.46 0.70
C ALA A 134 -7.85 -2.85 0.67
N SER A 135 -8.23 -3.81 -0.18
CA SER A 135 -9.61 -4.31 -0.27
C SER A 135 -10.04 -4.99 1.02
N TRP A 136 -9.17 -5.80 1.64
CA TRP A 136 -9.49 -6.45 2.90
C TRP A 136 -9.64 -5.40 4.02
N TYR A 137 -8.71 -4.46 4.13
CA TYR A 137 -8.80 -3.37 5.10
C TYR A 137 -10.11 -2.57 4.96
N ALA A 138 -10.45 -2.18 3.74
CA ALA A 138 -11.69 -1.47 3.44
C ALA A 138 -12.94 -2.29 3.80
N SER A 139 -12.95 -3.59 3.48
CA SER A 139 -14.08 -4.46 3.83
C SER A 139 -14.32 -4.54 5.34
N ARG A 140 -13.25 -4.58 6.15
CA ARG A 140 -13.36 -4.59 7.61
C ARG A 140 -13.92 -3.28 8.16
N ILE A 141 -13.52 -2.14 7.58
CA ILE A 141 -14.12 -0.85 7.95
C ILE A 141 -15.62 -0.83 7.67
N VAL A 142 -16.04 -1.35 6.52
CA VAL A 142 -17.47 -1.41 6.14
C VAL A 142 -18.25 -2.36 7.05
N GLU A 143 -17.67 -3.50 7.42
CA GLU A 143 -18.25 -4.42 8.41
C GLU A 143 -18.42 -3.72 9.77
N ASP A 144 -17.35 -3.11 10.29
CA ASP A 144 -17.34 -2.42 11.58
C ASP A 144 -18.36 -1.27 11.62
N PHE A 145 -18.54 -0.56 10.50
CA PHE A 145 -19.51 0.55 10.39
C PHE A 145 -20.97 0.08 10.38
N ASN A 146 -21.24 -1.12 9.85
CA ASN A 146 -22.59 -1.68 9.75
C ASN A 146 -22.97 -2.59 10.94
N ASP A 147 -22.02 -2.95 11.79
CA ASP A 147 -22.29 -3.79 12.95
C ASP A 147 -23.08 -3.00 14.03
N PRO A 148 -24.24 -3.50 14.48
CA PRO A 148 -25.11 -2.81 15.43
C PRO A 148 -24.59 -2.82 16.88
N PHE A 149 -23.59 -3.65 17.19
CA PHE A 149 -22.99 -3.80 18.51
C PHE A 149 -21.69 -3.00 18.69
N THR A 150 -21.06 -2.55 17.60
CA THR A 150 -20.03 -1.49 17.62
C THR A 150 -20.69 -0.12 17.80
N GLY A 151 -21.40 0.03 18.92
CA GLY A 151 -21.97 1.31 19.34
C GLY A 151 -20.84 2.29 19.71
N GLY A 152 -20.52 3.25 18.84
CA GLY A 152 -19.79 4.44 19.27
C GLY A 152 -18.94 5.21 18.27
N VAL A 153 -18.75 4.76 17.03
CA VAL A 153 -18.06 5.56 16.01
C VAL A 153 -18.82 5.50 14.70
N LYS A 154 -19.94 6.22 14.67
CA LYS A 154 -20.63 6.63 13.45
C LYS A 154 -20.12 7.96 12.99
#